data_AF-A0A8T0ZG23-F1
#
_entry.id   AF-A0A8T0ZG23-F1
#
_cell.length_a   1.000
_cell.length_b   1.000
_cell.length_c   1.000
_cell.angle_alpha   90.00
_cell.angle_beta   90.00
_cell.angle_gamma   90.00
#
_symmetry.space_group_name_H-M   'P 1'
#
loop_
_entity.id
_entity.type
_entity.pdbx_description
1 polymer ?
#
loop_
_entity_poly.entity_id
_entity_poly.type
_entity_poly.pdbx_seq_one_letter_code
_entity_poly.pdbx_strand_id
1 'polypeptide(L)'
;MAIASPKMSYRELAQWAKMTFKLHSTPNKSMVSRTLKVRSRLLEDAADPADRKKAPTHGQLLLDHNVVDFIMLAELQGIALSGDLIVYHAKKLGRKLGIQRAQQPRFGRSWLRCLQERYGFRWHRAFGEASSVDLDGIQEELDALKAVIRQYSPSNDFNMDESAFFFITQHLVALFARIPPPR
;
A
#
# COMPACT_ATOMS: atom_id res chain seq x y z
N MET A 1 -26.14 6.75 24.64
CA MET A 1 -27.57 6.68 24.26
C MET A 1 -27.94 5.23 24.00
N ALA A 2 -28.94 4.69 24.71
CA ALA A 2 -29.35 3.29 24.59
C ALA A 2 -30.04 3.07 23.23
N ILE A 3 -29.38 2.32 22.34
CA ILE A 3 -29.93 1.94 21.04
C ILE A 3 -31.11 1.00 21.32
N ALA A 4 -32.33 1.50 21.13
CA ALA A 4 -33.55 0.72 21.26
C ALA A 4 -33.42 -0.58 20.44
N SER A 5 -33.40 -1.72 21.13
CA SER A 5 -33.43 -3.02 20.48
C SER A 5 -34.78 -3.13 19.74
N PRO A 6 -34.79 -3.39 18.42
CA PRO A 6 -36.04 -3.53 17.70
C PRO A 6 -36.83 -4.68 18.33
N LYS A 7 -38.12 -4.46 18.62
CA LYS A 7 -39.08 -5.50 19.11
C LYS A 7 -39.40 -6.56 18.04
N MET A 8 -38.55 -6.70 17.04
CA MET A 8 -38.73 -7.58 15.89
C MET A 8 -38.12 -8.94 16.20
N SER A 9 -38.85 -10.01 15.91
CA SER A 9 -38.36 -11.37 16.09
C SER A 9 -37.16 -11.65 15.18
N TYR A 10 -36.27 -12.57 15.58
CA TYR A 10 -35.16 -13.01 14.71
C TYR A 10 -35.63 -13.52 13.33
N ARG A 11 -36.83 -14.11 13.26
CA ARG A 11 -37.42 -14.60 12.00
C ARG A 11 -37.82 -13.43 11.09
N GLU A 12 -38.45 -12.42 11.67
CA GLU A 12 -38.87 -11.21 10.97
C GLU A 12 -37.64 -10.41 10.50
N LEU A 13 -36.60 -10.30 11.34
CA LEU A 13 -35.32 -9.69 10.96
C LEU A 13 -34.64 -10.42 9.80
N ALA A 14 -34.69 -11.75 9.76
CA ALA A 14 -34.13 -12.52 8.65
C ALA A 14 -34.89 -12.27 7.33
N GLN A 15 -36.22 -12.20 7.39
CA GLN A 15 -37.06 -11.90 6.23
C GLN A 15 -36.85 -10.48 5.73
N TRP A 16 -36.83 -9.51 6.65
CA TRP A 16 -36.49 -8.11 6.36
C TRP A 16 -35.12 -8.02 5.68
N ALA A 17 -34.08 -8.64 6.26
CA ALA A 17 -32.74 -8.60 5.69
C ALA A 17 -32.67 -9.22 4.28
N LYS A 18 -33.41 -10.31 4.03
CA LYS A 18 -33.49 -10.90 2.69
C LYS A 18 -34.08 -9.91 1.68
N MET A 19 -35.17 -9.24 2.03
CA MET A 19 -35.85 -8.27 1.16
C MET A 19 -35.00 -7.02 0.94
N THR A 20 -34.47 -6.44 2.02
CA THR A 20 -33.69 -5.19 1.98
C THR A 20 -32.37 -5.35 1.24
N PHE A 21 -31.61 -6.43 1.49
CA PHE A 21 -30.30 -6.66 0.88
C PHE A 21 -30.35 -7.60 -0.34
N LYS A 22 -31.54 -7.98 -0.80
CA LYS A 22 -31.76 -8.87 -1.95
C LYS A 22 -30.92 -10.16 -1.87
N LEU A 23 -30.89 -10.79 -0.69
CA LEU A 23 -30.10 -11.99 -0.46
C LEU A 23 -30.72 -13.20 -1.19
N HIS A 24 -29.87 -14.06 -1.77
CA HIS A 24 -30.31 -15.29 -2.44
C HIS A 24 -31.06 -16.24 -1.51
N SER A 25 -30.73 -16.25 -0.22
CA SER A 25 -31.33 -17.11 0.80
C SER A 25 -31.66 -16.33 2.07
N THR A 26 -32.67 -16.79 2.80
CA THR A 26 -33.05 -16.20 4.09
C THR A 26 -31.97 -16.53 5.12
N PRO A 27 -31.39 -15.53 5.82
CA PRO A 27 -30.40 -15.79 6.86
C PRO A 27 -30.95 -16.69 7.96
N ASN A 28 -30.14 -17.64 8.43
CA ASN A 28 -30.51 -18.47 9.57
C ASN A 28 -30.59 -17.60 10.85
N LYS A 29 -31.51 -17.93 11.76
CA LYS A 29 -31.61 -17.36 13.11
C LYS A 29 -30.25 -17.27 13.81
N SER A 30 -29.41 -18.31 13.71
CA SER A 30 -28.07 -18.33 14.32
C SER A 30 -27.14 -17.26 13.74
N MET A 31 -27.22 -17.02 12.42
CA MET A 31 -26.46 -15.97 11.74
C MET A 31 -26.93 -14.59 12.19
N VAL A 32 -28.23 -14.33 12.18
CA VAL A 32 -28.81 -13.05 12.63
C VAL A 32 -28.40 -12.75 14.07
N SER A 33 -28.52 -13.74 14.95
CA SER A 33 -28.10 -13.62 16.35
C SER A 33 -26.60 -13.33 16.48
N ARG A 34 -25.73 -14.02 15.73
CA ARG A 34 -24.28 -13.81 15.75
C ARG A 34 -23.90 -12.41 15.25
N THR A 35 -24.50 -11.95 14.15
CA THR A 35 -24.27 -10.60 13.62
C THR A 35 -24.68 -9.53 14.64
N LEU A 36 -25.84 -9.70 15.27
CA LEU A 36 -26.32 -8.75 16.31
C LEU A 36 -25.42 -8.75 17.55
N LYS A 37 -24.87 -9.91 17.95
CA LYS A 37 -23.93 -10.00 19.08
C LYS A 37 -22.62 -9.26 18.81
N VAL A 38 -22.12 -9.29 17.57
CA VAL A 38 -20.85 -8.66 17.19
C VAL A 38 -21.07 -7.23 16.65
N ARG A 39 -22.31 -6.72 16.67
CA ARG A 39 -22.68 -5.45 16.01
C ARG A 39 -21.89 -4.25 16.50
N SER A 40 -21.59 -4.15 17.81
CA SER A 40 -20.87 -2.99 18.36
C SER A 40 -19.48 -2.91 17.77
N ARG A 41 -18.76 -4.04 17.77
CA ARG A 41 -17.46 -4.17 17.12
C ARG A 41 -17.52 -3.86 15.62
N LEU A 42 -18.54 -4.36 14.90
CA LEU A 42 -18.69 -4.07 13.47
C LEU A 42 -18.94 -2.58 13.18
N LEU A 43 -19.60 -1.86 14.09
CA LEU A 43 -19.86 -0.43 13.96
C LEU A 43 -18.64 0.42 14.37
N GLU A 44 -17.85 -0.03 15.35
CA GLU A 44 -16.59 0.61 15.76
C GLU A 44 -15.49 0.44 14.70
N ASP A 45 -15.41 -0.74 14.07
CA ASP A 45 -14.42 -1.07 13.03
C ASP A 45 -14.74 -0.42 11.66
N ALA A 46 -15.91 0.21 11.48
CA ALA A 46 -16.37 0.78 10.21
C ALA A 46 -15.54 1.97 9.70
N ALA A 47 -14.57 2.44 10.49
CA ALA A 47 -13.61 3.47 10.08
C ALA A 47 -12.51 2.95 9.13
N ASP A 48 -12.31 1.63 9.03
CA ASP A 48 -11.33 1.00 8.12
C ASP A 48 -12.11 0.26 6.99
N PRO A 49 -11.80 0.49 5.71
CA PRO A 49 -12.77 0.51 4.63
C PRO A 49 -13.54 -0.81 4.46
N ALA A 50 -14.84 -0.61 4.25
CA ALA A 50 -15.96 -1.54 4.32
C ALA A 50 -15.99 -2.75 3.35
N ASP A 51 -14.84 -3.22 2.85
CA ASP A 51 -14.78 -4.33 1.88
C ASP A 51 -14.26 -5.66 2.45
N ARG A 52 -13.88 -5.71 3.73
CA ARG A 52 -13.34 -6.94 4.32
C ARG A 52 -14.41 -7.82 4.94
N LYS A 53 -14.57 -9.02 4.37
CA LYS A 53 -15.40 -10.11 4.95
C LYS A 53 -14.84 -10.66 6.27
N LYS A 54 -13.55 -10.46 6.56
CA LYS A 54 -12.89 -10.95 7.77
C LYS A 54 -12.03 -9.85 8.39
N ALA A 55 -12.19 -9.64 9.69
CA ALA A 55 -11.32 -8.77 10.45
C ALA A 55 -9.89 -9.35 10.47
N PRO A 56 -8.86 -8.53 10.23
CA PRO A 56 -7.47 -8.97 10.39
C PRO A 56 -7.19 -9.30 11.86
N THR A 57 -6.28 -10.24 12.09
CA THR A 57 -5.79 -10.55 13.44
C THR A 57 -4.92 -9.41 13.95
N HIS A 58 -4.85 -9.23 15.28
CA HIS A 58 -3.98 -8.23 15.91
C HIS A 58 -2.53 -8.36 15.46
N GLY A 59 -2.00 -9.59 15.39
CA GLY A 59 -0.62 -9.82 14.91
C GLY A 59 -0.41 -9.42 13.44
N GLN A 60 -1.43 -9.58 12.58
CA GLN A 60 -1.34 -9.12 11.20
C GLN A 60 -1.33 -7.59 11.12
N LEU A 61 -2.21 -6.91 11.87
CA LEU A 61 -2.24 -5.45 11.92
C LEU A 61 -0.92 -4.88 12.42
N LEU A 62 -0.38 -5.46 13.51
CA LEU A 62 0.89 -5.03 14.07
C LEU A 62 2.05 -5.18 13.05
N LEU A 63 2.10 -6.31 12.36
CA LEU A 63 3.09 -6.55 11.30
C LEU A 63 2.93 -5.54 10.16
N ASP A 64 1.71 -5.38 9.65
CA ASP A 64 1.43 -4.50 8.52
C ASP A 64 1.79 -3.04 8.86
N HIS A 65 1.43 -2.54 10.06
CA HIS A 65 1.82 -1.21 10.54
C HIS A 65 3.35 -1.02 10.59
N ASN A 66 4.10 -1.98 11.16
CA ASN A 66 5.56 -1.86 11.24
C ASN A 66 6.22 -1.85 9.85
N VAL A 67 5.67 -2.61 8.88
CA VAL A 67 6.18 -2.60 7.50
C VAL A 67 5.84 -1.28 6.81
N VAL A 68 4.63 -0.76 7.02
CA VAL A 68 4.18 0.55 6.52
C VAL A 68 5.08 1.67 7.04
N ASP A 69 5.36 1.70 8.35
CA ASP A 69 6.21 2.71 8.96
C ASP A 69 7.64 2.65 8.41
N PHE A 70 8.19 1.44 8.23
CA PHE A 70 9.49 1.25 7.61
C PHE A 70 9.55 1.81 6.18
N ILE A 71 8.49 1.59 5.39
CA ILE A 71 8.38 2.13 4.04
C ILE A 71 8.33 3.67 4.07
N MET A 72 7.50 4.25 4.93
CA MET A 72 7.35 5.71 5.04
C MET A 72 8.65 6.37 5.51
N LEU A 73 9.35 5.78 6.46
CA LEU A 73 10.64 6.27 6.93
C LEU A 73 11.70 6.25 5.83
N ALA A 74 11.73 5.21 5.00
CA ALA A 74 12.66 5.15 3.88
C ALA A 74 12.36 6.22 2.83
N GLU A 75 11.07 6.47 2.53
CA GLU A 75 10.67 7.54 1.61
C GLU A 75 11.04 8.93 2.14
N LEU A 76 10.81 9.20 3.43
CA LEU A 76 11.22 10.47 4.05
C LEU A 76 12.73 10.71 3.96
N GLN A 77 13.52 9.64 3.92
CA GLN A 77 14.98 9.68 3.76
C GLN A 77 15.44 9.66 2.29
N GLY A 78 14.51 9.62 1.33
CA GLY A 78 14.84 9.52 -0.10
C GLY A 78 15.43 8.16 -0.51
N ILE A 79 15.26 7.12 0.32
CA ILE A 79 15.82 5.78 0.07
C ILE A 79 14.84 4.95 -0.75
N ALA A 80 15.26 4.57 -1.95
CA ALA A 80 14.53 3.65 -2.80
C ALA A 80 14.53 2.21 -2.23
N LEU A 81 13.35 1.71 -1.82
CA LEU A 81 13.18 0.32 -1.40
C LEU A 81 12.68 -0.56 -2.55
N SER A 82 13.37 -1.68 -2.77
CA SER A 82 12.89 -2.74 -3.67
C SER A 82 11.84 -3.63 -2.99
N GLY A 83 10.96 -4.26 -3.79
CA GLY A 83 9.94 -5.16 -3.26
C GLY A 83 10.50 -6.37 -2.52
N ASP A 84 11.64 -6.89 -2.97
CA ASP A 84 12.30 -8.02 -2.31
C ASP A 84 12.89 -7.61 -0.95
N LEU A 85 13.38 -6.38 -0.81
CA LEU A 85 13.85 -5.83 0.46
C LEU A 85 12.69 -5.67 1.46
N ILE A 86 11.53 -5.17 1.01
CA ILE A 86 10.33 -5.06 1.84
C ILE A 86 9.86 -6.45 2.30
N VAL A 87 9.82 -7.42 1.40
CA VAL A 87 9.45 -8.82 1.72
C VAL A 87 10.45 -9.44 2.71
N TYR A 88 11.75 -9.18 2.54
CA TYR A 88 12.77 -9.64 3.48
C TYR A 88 12.60 -9.00 4.87
N HIS A 89 12.36 -7.69 4.92
CA HIS A 89 12.13 -6.96 6.16
C HIS A 89 10.89 -7.50 6.90
N ALA A 90 9.78 -7.72 6.18
CA ALA A 90 8.56 -8.28 6.73
C ALA A 90 8.76 -9.70 7.31
N LYS A 91 9.53 -10.56 6.64
CA LYS A 91 9.92 -11.89 7.17
C LYS A 91 10.75 -11.79 8.45
N LYS A 92 11.60 -10.76 8.57
CA LYS A 92 12.42 -10.51 9.76
C LYS A 92 11.54 -9.99 10.91
N LEU A 93 10.63 -9.05 10.62
CA LEU A 93 9.66 -8.54 11.58
C LEU A 93 8.73 -9.61 12.11
N GLY A 94 8.16 -10.46 11.25
CA GLY A 94 7.28 -11.55 11.68
C GLY A 94 7.94 -12.50 12.69
N ARG A 95 9.25 -12.73 12.54
CA ARG A 95 10.06 -13.48 13.51
C ARG A 95 10.31 -12.70 14.80
N LYS A 96 10.69 -11.42 14.70
CA LYS A 96 10.95 -10.55 15.86
C LYS A 96 9.72 -10.32 16.73
N LEU A 97 8.56 -10.16 16.11
CA LEU A 97 7.27 -9.97 16.79
C LEU A 97 6.69 -11.27 17.37
N GLY A 98 7.38 -12.40 17.24
CA GLY A 98 6.93 -13.68 17.79
C GLY A 98 5.65 -14.24 17.12
N ILE A 99 5.29 -13.77 15.93
CA ILE A 99 4.10 -14.24 15.23
C ILE A 99 4.33 -15.68 14.79
N GLN A 100 3.46 -16.60 15.21
CA GLN A 100 3.57 -18.01 14.85
C GLN A 100 3.56 -18.19 13.33
N ARG A 101 4.39 -19.09 12.79
CA ARG A 101 4.46 -19.34 11.32
C ARG A 101 3.11 -19.63 10.68
N ALA A 102 2.21 -20.33 11.38
CA ALA A 102 0.87 -20.64 10.89
C ALA A 102 -0.03 -19.39 10.74
N GLN A 103 0.28 -18.32 11.47
CA GLN A 103 -0.44 -17.05 11.44
C GLN A 103 0.26 -16.01 10.55
N GLN A 104 1.50 -16.28 10.11
CA GLN A 104 2.22 -15.38 9.22
C GLN A 104 1.63 -15.43 7.81
N PRO A 105 1.52 -14.28 7.14
CA PRO A 105 1.15 -14.26 5.74
C PRO A 105 2.21 -14.99 4.90
N ARG A 106 1.80 -15.48 3.74
CA ARG A 106 2.74 -15.99 2.73
C ARG A 106 3.48 -14.81 2.10
N PHE A 107 4.60 -14.45 2.72
CA PHE A 107 5.46 -13.36 2.26
C PHE A 107 5.93 -13.59 0.83
N GLY A 108 5.62 -12.64 -0.05
CA GLY A 108 5.97 -12.66 -1.46
C GLY A 108 5.30 -11.51 -2.20
N ARG A 109 5.40 -11.52 -3.53
CA ARG A 109 4.86 -10.45 -4.39
C ARG A 109 3.35 -10.26 -4.25
N SER A 110 2.60 -11.36 -4.12
CA SER A 110 1.14 -11.32 -3.94
C SER A 110 0.74 -10.68 -2.61
N TRP A 111 1.41 -11.04 -1.51
CA TRP A 111 1.20 -10.40 -0.20
C TRP A 111 1.54 -8.92 -0.27
N LEU A 112 2.68 -8.56 -0.86
CA LEU A 112 3.10 -7.16 -0.98
C LEU A 112 2.09 -6.33 -1.80
N ARG A 113 1.56 -6.88 -2.90
CA ARG A 113 0.48 -6.24 -3.67
C ARG A 113 -0.77 -6.00 -2.81
N CYS A 114 -1.20 -6.99 -2.03
CA CYS A 114 -2.35 -6.83 -1.13
C CYS A 114 -2.09 -5.89 0.06
N LEU A 115 -0.83 -5.72 0.48
CA LEU A 115 -0.42 -4.70 1.44
C LEU A 115 -0.52 -3.32 0.80
N GLN A 116 -0.05 -3.17 -0.44
CA GLN A 116 -0.11 -1.92 -1.19
C GLN A 116 -1.54 -1.46 -1.44
N GLU A 117 -2.42 -2.35 -1.90
CA GLU A 117 -3.84 -2.05 -2.13
C GLU A 117 -4.55 -1.58 -0.84
N ARG A 118 -4.13 -2.11 0.32
CA ARG A 118 -4.66 -1.74 1.64
C ARG A 118 -4.07 -0.41 2.15
N TYR A 119 -2.76 -0.27 1.98
CA TYR A 119 -1.88 0.89 2.19
C TYR A 119 -2.20 2.14 1.34
N GLY A 120 -2.76 1.94 0.16
CA GLY A 120 -2.77 2.95 -0.89
C GLY A 120 -1.38 3.22 -1.52
N PHE A 121 -0.41 2.33 -1.35
CA PHE A 121 0.95 2.53 -1.88
C PHE A 121 1.06 2.24 -3.38
N ARG A 122 1.98 2.94 -4.06
CA ARG A 122 2.25 2.73 -5.48
C ARG A 122 3.75 2.58 -5.75
N TRP A 123 4.08 1.69 -6.68
CA TRP A 123 5.42 1.60 -7.24
C TRP A 123 5.68 2.77 -8.18
N HIS A 124 6.85 3.39 -8.07
CA HIS A 124 7.38 4.26 -9.11
C HIS A 124 8.79 3.80 -9.49
N ARG A 125 9.23 4.15 -10.69
CA ARG A 125 10.63 3.96 -11.04
C ARG A 125 11.43 5.08 -10.38
N ALA A 126 12.43 4.73 -9.58
CA ALA A 126 13.44 5.70 -9.23
C ALA A 126 14.30 5.93 -10.47
N PHE A 127 14.29 7.15 -10.99
CA PHE A 127 15.22 7.60 -12.01
C PHE A 127 16.40 8.22 -11.25
N GLY A 128 17.58 7.59 -11.30
CA GLY A 128 18.80 7.87 -10.52
C GLY A 128 18.99 9.29 -9.95
N GLU A 129 20.02 10.02 -10.39
CA GLU A 129 20.36 11.35 -9.85
C GLU A 129 19.38 12.47 -10.24
N ALA A 130 18.33 12.15 -11.01
CA ALA A 130 17.37 13.12 -11.53
C ALA A 130 16.62 13.92 -10.45
N SER A 131 16.59 13.43 -9.21
CA SER A 131 15.97 14.13 -8.07
C SER A 131 16.93 15.04 -7.30
N SER A 132 18.23 15.07 -7.64
CA SER A 132 19.24 15.90 -6.96
C SER A 132 19.46 17.25 -7.65
N VAL A 133 18.80 17.51 -8.77
CA VAL A 133 19.04 18.70 -9.59
C VAL A 133 17.96 19.73 -9.32
N ASP A 134 18.36 20.91 -8.85
CA ASP A 134 17.49 22.06 -8.58
C ASP A 134 17.03 22.69 -9.90
N LEU A 135 15.82 22.37 -10.34
CA LEU A 135 15.29 22.78 -11.65
C LEU A 135 15.09 24.30 -11.78
N ASP A 136 15.03 25.04 -10.68
CA ASP A 136 14.71 26.47 -10.70
C ASP A 136 15.89 27.33 -11.19
N GLY A 137 17.14 26.80 -11.15
CA GLY A 137 18.36 27.51 -11.59
C GLY A 137 19.01 27.00 -12.87
N ILE A 138 18.55 25.89 -13.45
CA ILE A 138 19.26 25.18 -14.54
C ILE A 138 19.14 25.87 -15.90
N GLN A 139 18.14 26.74 -16.10
CA GLN A 139 17.84 27.27 -17.44
C GLN A 139 19.01 28.08 -18.02
N GLU A 140 19.69 28.87 -17.19
CA GLU A 140 20.87 29.65 -17.61
C GLU A 140 22.06 28.74 -17.94
N GLU A 141 22.30 27.70 -17.13
CA GLU A 141 23.36 26.72 -17.36
C GLU A 141 23.11 25.87 -18.62
N LEU A 142 21.85 25.50 -18.88
CA LEU A 142 21.46 24.80 -20.11
C LEU A 142 21.69 25.64 -21.35
N ASP A 143 21.38 26.94 -21.27
CA ASP A 143 21.56 27.82 -22.42
C ASP A 143 23.05 28.12 -22.68
N ALA A 144 23.88 28.20 -21.63
CA ALA A 144 25.34 28.23 -21.74
C ALA A 144 25.89 26.94 -22.36
N LEU A 145 25.43 25.77 -21.91
CA LEU A 145 25.85 24.47 -22.44
C LEU A 145 25.47 24.31 -23.92
N LYS A 146 24.24 24.68 -24.30
CA LYS A 146 23.80 24.67 -25.71
C LYS A 146 24.65 25.60 -26.57
N ALA A 147 25.08 26.74 -26.06
CA ALA A 147 25.97 27.65 -26.78
C ALA A 147 27.35 27.04 -27.05
N VAL A 148 27.87 26.22 -26.12
CA VAL A 148 29.12 25.46 -26.31
C VAL A 148 28.93 24.34 -27.32
N ILE A 149 27.86 23.54 -27.20
CA ILE A 149 27.57 22.41 -28.12
C ILE A 149 27.46 22.91 -29.57
N ARG A 150 26.80 24.06 -29.81
CA ARG A 150 26.65 24.65 -31.15
C ARG A 150 27.97 25.00 -31.86
N GLN A 151 29.10 25.06 -31.14
CA GLN A 151 30.42 25.31 -31.72
C GLN A 151 31.01 24.06 -32.38
N TYR A 152 30.45 22.89 -32.06
CA TYR A 152 30.85 21.62 -32.64
C TYR A 152 29.91 21.24 -33.80
N SER A 153 30.45 20.49 -34.76
CA SER A 153 29.64 19.90 -35.83
C SER A 153 28.79 18.78 -35.25
N PRO A 154 27.51 18.60 -35.67
CA PRO A 154 26.65 17.51 -35.19
C PRO A 154 27.26 16.10 -35.33
N SER A 155 28.22 15.94 -36.26
CA SER A 155 28.98 14.69 -36.46
C SER A 155 30.07 14.43 -35.40
N ASN A 156 30.32 15.41 -34.53
CA ASN A 156 31.32 15.39 -33.45
C ASN A 156 30.68 15.64 -32.07
N ASP A 157 29.35 15.56 -31.98
CA ASP A 157 28.59 15.65 -30.74
C ASP A 157 28.46 14.25 -30.14
N PHE A 158 29.41 13.88 -29.29
CA PHE A 158 29.40 12.59 -28.61
C PHE A 158 28.87 12.75 -27.20
N ASN A 159 27.77 12.06 -26.88
CA ASN A 159 27.30 11.96 -25.50
C ASN A 159 28.05 10.82 -24.78
N MET A 160 28.89 11.17 -23.81
CA MET A 160 29.52 10.21 -22.91
C MET A 160 28.70 10.10 -21.62
N ASP A 161 27.47 9.60 -21.74
CA ASP A 161 26.67 9.21 -20.59
C ASP A 161 27.12 7.82 -20.11
N GLU A 162 26.89 7.47 -18.85
CA GLU A 162 27.17 6.18 -18.19
C GLU A 162 26.34 5.01 -18.74
N SER A 163 26.05 5.02 -20.04
CA SER A 163 25.33 3.99 -20.78
C SER A 163 25.92 2.59 -20.60
N ALA A 164 27.20 2.47 -20.22
CA ALA A 164 27.84 1.20 -19.90
C ALA A 164 27.32 0.53 -18.61
N PHE A 165 26.76 1.29 -17.67
CA PHE A 165 26.24 0.75 -16.40
C PHE A 165 24.82 0.18 -16.51
N PHE A 166 24.09 0.42 -17.60
CA PHE A 166 22.71 -0.07 -17.79
C PHE A 166 22.56 -1.60 -17.75
N PHE A 167 23.63 -2.35 -17.99
CA PHE A 167 23.60 -3.81 -17.87
C PHE A 167 23.78 -4.32 -16.43
N ILE A 168 24.22 -3.45 -15.51
CA ILE A 168 24.62 -3.82 -14.14
C ILE A 168 23.68 -3.21 -13.09
N THR A 169 23.14 -2.01 -13.33
CA THR A 169 22.16 -1.39 -12.44
C THR A 169 20.77 -1.99 -12.69
N GLN A 170 20.51 -3.10 -12.01
CA GLN A 170 19.18 -3.65 -11.80
C GLN A 170 18.22 -2.49 -11.47
N HIS A 171 17.28 -2.18 -12.37
CA HIS A 171 16.34 -1.07 -12.21
C HIS A 171 15.69 -1.13 -10.82
N LEU A 172 16.11 -0.23 -9.93
CA LEU A 172 15.52 -0.10 -8.61
C LEU A 172 14.11 0.49 -8.78
N VAL A 173 13.13 -0.40 -8.86
CA VAL A 173 11.73 -0.01 -8.69
C VAL A 173 11.57 0.37 -7.23
N ALA A 174 11.31 1.65 -6.97
CA ALA A 174 11.18 2.22 -5.64
C ALA A 174 9.70 2.35 -5.29
N LEU A 175 9.34 2.03 -4.06
CA LEU A 175 8.00 2.31 -3.57
C LEU A 175 7.95 3.77 -3.12
N PHE A 176 6.98 4.54 -3.60
CA PHE A 176 6.70 5.87 -3.05
C PHE A 176 5.27 5.87 -2.50
N ALA A 177 5.11 6.22 -1.23
CA ALA A 177 3.84 6.35 -0.53
C ALA A 177 3.29 7.77 -0.67
N ARG A 178 2.83 8.14 -1.86
CA ARG A 178 1.78 9.17 -1.92
C ARG A 178 0.47 8.56 -1.47
N ILE A 179 0.14 8.72 -0.19
CA ILE A 179 -1.22 8.58 0.31
C ILE A 179 -2.09 9.52 -0.56
N PRO A 180 -3.06 9.02 -1.33
CA PRO A 180 -3.94 9.92 -2.09
C PRO A 180 -4.71 10.80 -1.10
N PRO A 181 -4.92 12.10 -1.38
CA PRO A 181 -5.75 12.94 -0.54
C PRO A 181 -7.15 12.33 -0.42
N PRO A 182 -7.83 12.50 0.73
CA PRO A 182 -9.18 12.01 0.91
C PRO A 182 -10.08 12.63 -0.17
N ARG A 183 -10.92 11.79 -0.79
CA ARG A 183 -11.97 12.25 -1.73
C ARG A 183 -13.11 12.90 -0.98
#